data_AF-A0A0A8UR64-F1
#
_entry.id   AF-A0A0A8UR64-F1
#
_cell.length_a   1.000
_cell.length_b   1.000
_cell.length_c   1.000
_cell.angle_alpha   90.00
_cell.angle_beta   90.00
_cell.angle_gamma   90.00
#
_symmetry.space_group_name_H-M   'P 1'
#
loop_
_entity.id
_entity.type
_entity.pdbx_description
1 polymer ?
#
loop_
_entity_poly.entity_id
_entity_poly.type
_entity_poly.pdbx_seq_one_letter_code
_entity_poly.pdbx_strand_id
1 'polypeptide(L)'
;MSNAKGFAIDWLVDESCRTKAFLKYEIKQIENRLQKAMGDGKNTRMRISDAAQYCSELAAKYDDLLYLLKPGYLQETDLTISISENNPSRCYVTIQTLKQQFNVSMAISEEIKITWKLKHYYQYLQGQLNGLQPQSVEYIQRSLTGQLKQLIESQTCAEWLHAAVVFANDAGENILSSLALLAQLNDKEMLQLAALFEKSDIIFTVNNLFFYKSNPHQLFKQALHPEKLLSVKARLSMLHQFIESMHQTIMQSLKQRGIGELHDYLLHGDDLPQGVTIAMDDEVHKLIISALKEWRLPTIILSNELVEKNKLNNLFRAYKFWFNPNRLIDTVMTLQQQLGHSPDVNDNYMKFSSYMQEMFHQLSTTECLDLYGYFANKDSCYLMRSLAAVLDDQKIAALPLATQEQKEAIGRVYRALDCAMEAIRHELLNRHITTIPYTRCNTHKSLKPGRRNLDAITRIMALYSNPVVLENKTLEQLFQEAGGNL
;
A
#
# COMPACT_ATOMS: atom_id res chain seq x y z
N MET A 1 45.79 6.91 -42.32
CA MET A 1 45.95 6.26 -40.99
C MET A 1 44.56 5.91 -40.50
N SER A 2 44.12 4.70 -40.85
CA SER A 2 42.76 4.19 -40.71
C SER A 2 42.57 3.48 -39.37
N ASN A 3 41.35 3.56 -38.83
CA ASN A 3 40.91 3.11 -37.51
C ASN A 3 41.29 1.64 -37.18
N ALA A 4 42.40 1.45 -36.48
CA ALA A 4 42.79 0.17 -35.88
C ALA A 4 41.89 -0.24 -34.68
N LYS A 5 41.04 0.67 -34.17
CA LYS A 5 40.10 0.36 -33.07
C LYS A 5 38.79 -0.28 -33.53
N GLY A 6 38.38 -0.13 -34.79
CA GLY A 6 37.17 -0.78 -35.33
C GLY A 6 37.37 -2.28 -35.58
N PHE A 7 38.55 -2.64 -36.10
CA PHE A 7 38.88 -4.02 -36.48
C PHE A 7 38.96 -5.01 -35.30
N ALA A 8 39.26 -4.54 -34.08
CA ALA A 8 39.40 -5.42 -32.92
C ALA A 8 38.05 -5.83 -32.28
N ILE A 9 37.00 -5.04 -32.47
CA ILE A 9 35.66 -5.32 -31.91
C ILE A 9 34.87 -6.26 -32.84
N ASP A 10 35.14 -6.20 -34.16
CA ASP A 10 34.51 -7.06 -35.19
C ASP A 10 34.97 -8.52 -35.15
N TRP A 11 36.10 -8.83 -34.48
CA TRP A 11 36.56 -10.23 -34.34
C TRP A 11 36.01 -10.95 -33.11
N LEU A 12 35.67 -10.22 -32.03
CA LEU A 12 35.25 -10.85 -30.76
C LEU A 12 33.75 -11.15 -30.66
N VAL A 13 32.92 -10.54 -31.50
CA VAL A 13 31.47 -10.73 -31.47
C VAL A 13 31.00 -10.92 -32.90
N ASP A 14 30.58 -12.14 -33.24
CA ASP A 14 29.92 -12.45 -34.51
C ASP A 14 28.75 -11.48 -34.73
N GLU A 15 28.54 -11.05 -35.97
CA GLU A 15 27.46 -10.11 -36.34
C GLU A 15 26.08 -10.68 -35.93
N SER A 16 25.97 -12.02 -35.92
CA SER A 16 24.83 -12.76 -35.39
C SER A 16 24.59 -12.50 -33.89
N CYS A 17 25.66 -12.46 -33.08
CA CYS A 17 25.61 -12.18 -31.65
C CYS A 17 25.25 -10.72 -31.37
N ARG A 18 25.74 -9.78 -32.18
CA ARG A 18 25.36 -8.36 -32.09
C ARG A 18 23.88 -8.15 -32.41
N THR A 19 23.42 -8.76 -33.48
CA THR A 19 22.01 -8.71 -33.90
C THR A 19 21.10 -9.33 -32.83
N LYS A 20 21.51 -10.47 -32.24
CA LYS A 20 20.81 -11.11 -31.11
C LYS A 20 20.73 -10.20 -29.88
N ALA A 21 21.84 -9.55 -29.51
CA ALA A 21 21.90 -8.67 -28.35
C ALA A 21 21.02 -7.41 -28.56
N PHE A 22 21.03 -6.84 -29.76
CA PHE A 22 20.19 -5.71 -30.14
C PHE A 22 18.70 -6.08 -30.07
N LEU A 23 18.30 -7.22 -30.65
CA LEU A 23 16.92 -7.71 -30.57
C LEU A 23 16.47 -7.95 -29.12
N LYS A 24 17.32 -8.56 -28.27
CA LYS A 24 17.00 -8.74 -26.84
C LYS A 24 16.85 -7.41 -26.10
N TYR A 25 17.64 -6.41 -26.46
CA TYR A 25 17.50 -5.06 -25.90
C TYR A 25 16.18 -4.40 -26.32
N GLU A 26 15.80 -4.47 -27.59
CA GLU A 26 14.53 -3.95 -28.09
C GLU A 26 13.33 -4.62 -27.41
N ILE A 27 13.35 -5.95 -27.32
CA ILE A 27 12.34 -6.73 -26.59
C ILE A 27 12.20 -6.19 -25.17
N LYS A 28 13.31 -6.03 -24.44
CA LYS A 28 13.29 -5.52 -23.06
C LYS A 28 12.70 -4.11 -22.94
N GLN A 29 12.98 -3.24 -23.92
CA GLN A 29 12.41 -1.88 -23.95
C GLN A 29 10.90 -1.90 -24.15
N ILE A 30 10.40 -2.71 -25.09
CA ILE A 30 8.96 -2.84 -25.35
C ILE A 30 8.27 -3.50 -24.16
N GLU A 31 8.90 -4.49 -23.51
CA GLU A 31 8.38 -5.11 -22.29
C GLU A 31 8.24 -4.14 -21.12
N ASN A 32 9.20 -3.23 -20.93
CA ASN A 32 9.11 -2.19 -19.92
C ASN A 32 7.94 -1.23 -20.20
N ARG A 33 7.69 -0.91 -21.48
CA ARG A 33 6.55 -0.10 -21.90
C ARG A 33 5.23 -0.84 -21.68
N LEU A 34 5.16 -2.12 -22.00
CA LEU A 34 4.02 -2.98 -21.72
C LEU A 34 3.74 -3.05 -20.21
N GLN A 35 4.77 -3.21 -19.37
CA GLN A 35 4.62 -3.24 -17.92
C GLN A 35 4.05 -1.92 -17.37
N LYS A 36 4.52 -0.77 -17.90
CA LYS A 36 3.97 0.56 -17.54
C LYS A 36 2.53 0.74 -18.03
N ALA A 37 2.21 0.27 -19.24
CA ALA A 37 0.86 0.33 -19.77
C ALA A 37 -0.11 -0.50 -18.91
N MET A 38 0.33 -1.66 -18.43
CA MET A 38 -0.43 -2.58 -17.60
C MET A 38 -0.46 -2.21 -16.10
N GLY A 39 0.35 -1.26 -15.62
CA GLY A 39 0.58 -1.01 -14.19
C GLY A 39 0.14 0.34 -13.61
N ASP A 40 -0.38 1.27 -14.41
CA ASP A 40 -0.72 2.64 -13.97
C ASP A 40 -2.21 2.97 -14.25
N GLY A 41 -3.04 3.01 -13.20
CA GLY A 41 -4.52 3.02 -13.28
C GLY A 41 -5.23 4.29 -13.78
N LYS A 42 -4.55 5.27 -14.36
CA LYS A 42 -5.18 6.59 -14.64
C LYS A 42 -5.89 6.74 -16.00
N ASN A 43 -5.81 5.79 -16.93
CA ASN A 43 -6.51 5.86 -18.24
C ASN A 43 -6.67 4.47 -18.89
N THR A 44 -7.55 3.63 -18.35
CA THR A 44 -7.68 2.21 -18.74
C THR A 44 -8.01 1.99 -20.23
N ARG A 45 -8.78 2.87 -20.87
CA ARG A 45 -9.21 2.70 -22.27
C ARG A 45 -8.11 2.99 -23.31
N MET A 46 -7.34 4.06 -23.14
CA MET A 46 -6.22 4.37 -24.04
C MET A 46 -5.06 3.36 -23.89
N ARG A 47 -4.95 2.71 -22.72
CA ARG A 47 -3.84 1.77 -22.44
C ARG A 47 -4.08 0.35 -22.94
N ILE A 48 -5.33 -0.09 -23.10
CA ILE A 48 -5.61 -1.43 -23.66
C ILE A 48 -5.17 -1.51 -25.13
N SER A 49 -5.41 -0.44 -25.91
CA SER A 49 -4.92 -0.36 -27.29
C SER A 49 -3.39 -0.32 -27.34
N ASP A 50 -2.76 0.47 -26.48
CA ASP A 50 -1.29 0.57 -26.41
C ASP A 50 -0.67 -0.77 -25.96
N ALA A 51 -1.27 -1.44 -24.96
CA ALA A 51 -0.84 -2.75 -24.50
C ALA A 51 -1.02 -3.83 -25.59
N ALA A 52 -2.13 -3.80 -26.33
CA ALA A 52 -2.34 -4.70 -27.46
C ALA A 52 -1.32 -4.46 -28.58
N GLN A 53 -1.01 -3.19 -28.86
CA GLN A 53 0.03 -2.81 -29.81
C GLN A 53 1.41 -3.32 -29.35
N TYR A 54 1.79 -3.11 -28.09
CA TYR A 54 3.05 -3.61 -27.55
C TYR A 54 3.11 -5.15 -27.57
N CYS A 55 2.00 -5.85 -27.32
CA CYS A 55 1.95 -7.30 -27.46
C CYS A 55 2.17 -7.75 -28.93
N SER A 56 1.62 -7.01 -29.90
CA SER A 56 1.86 -7.24 -31.33
C SER A 56 3.33 -7.04 -31.70
N GLU A 57 3.92 -5.94 -31.23
CA GLU A 57 5.33 -5.61 -31.48
C GLU A 57 6.26 -6.64 -30.84
N LEU A 58 5.95 -7.09 -29.62
CA LEU A 58 6.69 -8.16 -28.96
C LEU A 58 6.58 -9.48 -29.73
N ALA A 59 5.39 -9.88 -30.15
CA ALA A 59 5.21 -11.09 -30.94
C ALA A 59 6.05 -11.08 -32.23
N ALA A 60 6.12 -9.93 -32.92
CA ALA A 60 6.97 -9.76 -34.10
C ALA A 60 8.47 -9.85 -33.76
N LYS A 61 8.92 -9.20 -32.68
CA LYS A 61 10.33 -9.25 -32.25
C LYS A 61 10.77 -10.62 -31.76
N TYR A 62 9.88 -11.38 -31.12
CA TYR A 62 10.13 -12.78 -30.78
C TYR A 62 10.16 -13.67 -32.04
N ASP A 63 9.48 -13.29 -33.12
CA ASP A 63 9.59 -13.97 -34.43
C ASP A 63 10.94 -13.70 -35.10
N ASP A 64 11.40 -12.45 -35.09
CA ASP A 64 12.74 -12.08 -35.57
C ASP A 64 13.83 -12.84 -34.80
N LEU A 65 13.65 -12.99 -33.48
CA LEU A 65 14.56 -13.76 -32.63
C LEU A 65 14.52 -15.25 -32.95
N LEU A 66 13.35 -15.84 -33.24
CA LEU A 66 13.24 -17.24 -33.68
C LEU A 66 13.95 -17.47 -35.01
N TYR A 67 13.79 -16.54 -35.97
CA TYR A 67 14.44 -16.62 -37.28
C TYR A 67 15.97 -16.60 -37.15
N LEU A 68 16.49 -15.79 -36.22
CA LEU A 68 17.92 -15.73 -35.92
C LEU A 68 18.44 -16.99 -35.19
N LEU A 69 17.63 -17.59 -34.31
CA LEU A 69 17.99 -18.82 -33.58
C LEU A 69 17.91 -20.09 -34.46
N LYS A 70 17.01 -20.12 -35.45
CA LYS A 70 16.83 -21.25 -36.38
C LYS A 70 16.48 -20.69 -37.78
N PRO A 71 17.49 -20.39 -38.62
CA PRO A 71 17.28 -19.94 -39.99
C PRO A 71 16.49 -21.01 -40.77
N GLY A 72 15.34 -20.64 -41.33
CA GLY A 72 14.45 -21.59 -42.03
C GLY A 72 13.42 -22.28 -41.15
N TYR A 73 13.11 -21.74 -39.96
CA TYR A 73 11.94 -22.16 -39.18
C TYR A 73 10.64 -21.88 -39.96
N LEU A 74 10.21 -22.85 -40.76
CA LEU A 74 8.84 -22.96 -41.22
C LEU A 74 8.01 -23.40 -40.01
N GLN A 75 6.99 -22.62 -39.71
CA GLN A 75 5.99 -22.80 -38.64
C GLN A 75 5.73 -24.29 -38.36
N GLU A 76 6.43 -24.87 -37.37
CA GLU A 76 6.22 -26.27 -36.98
C GLU A 76 4.80 -26.36 -36.41
N THR A 77 3.89 -26.95 -37.18
CA THR A 77 2.47 -27.13 -36.89
C THR A 77 2.17 -28.10 -35.73
N ASP A 78 3.20 -28.65 -35.07
CA ASP A 78 3.05 -29.78 -34.13
C ASP A 78 3.20 -29.45 -32.64
N LEU A 79 3.25 -28.17 -32.26
CA LEU A 79 3.13 -27.78 -30.86
C LEU A 79 1.71 -27.26 -30.62
N THR A 80 0.77 -28.16 -30.32
CA THR A 80 -0.53 -27.78 -29.78
C THR A 80 -0.34 -27.24 -28.36
N ILE A 81 -0.23 -25.91 -28.22
CA ILE A 81 -0.41 -25.29 -26.90
C ILE A 81 -1.90 -25.43 -26.58
N SER A 82 -2.24 -26.21 -25.56
CA SER A 82 -3.56 -26.16 -24.94
C SER A 82 -3.68 -24.84 -24.17
N ILE A 83 -4.05 -23.76 -24.86
CA ILE A 83 -4.29 -22.46 -24.22
C ILE A 83 -5.62 -22.58 -23.47
N SER A 84 -5.55 -22.89 -22.18
CA SER A 84 -6.72 -23.03 -21.29
C SER A 84 -7.07 -21.74 -20.55
N GLU A 85 -6.32 -20.65 -20.77
CA GLU A 85 -6.35 -19.46 -19.92
C GLU A 85 -7.26 -18.35 -20.46
N ASN A 86 -8.55 -18.39 -20.10
CA ASN A 86 -9.56 -17.38 -20.49
C ASN A 86 -9.38 -15.97 -19.86
N ASN A 87 -8.26 -15.66 -19.20
CA ASN A 87 -8.07 -14.40 -18.47
C ASN A 87 -6.72 -13.72 -18.84
N PRO A 88 -6.74 -12.44 -19.29
CA PRO A 88 -5.53 -11.68 -19.65
C PRO A 88 -4.48 -11.56 -18.54
N SER A 89 -4.92 -11.44 -17.28
CA SER A 89 -4.01 -11.36 -16.13
C SER A 89 -3.29 -12.69 -15.88
N ARG A 90 -3.97 -13.83 -16.11
CA ARG A 90 -3.33 -15.16 -16.01
C ARG A 90 -2.35 -15.37 -17.15
N CYS A 91 -2.75 -15.00 -18.38
CA CYS A 91 -1.87 -15.02 -19.55
C CYS A 91 -0.60 -14.19 -19.30
N TYR A 92 -0.72 -13.01 -18.69
CA TYR A 92 0.43 -12.15 -18.37
C TYR A 92 1.34 -12.77 -17.29
N VAL A 93 0.80 -13.43 -16.26
CA VAL A 93 1.59 -14.16 -15.25
C VAL A 93 2.37 -15.32 -15.90
N THR A 94 1.74 -16.04 -16.83
CA THR A 94 2.40 -17.11 -17.60
C THR A 94 3.53 -16.56 -18.46
N ILE A 95 3.34 -15.40 -19.11
CA ILE A 95 4.40 -14.67 -19.80
C ILE A 95 5.55 -14.32 -18.86
N GLN A 96 5.29 -13.77 -17.67
CA GLN A 96 6.34 -13.43 -16.71
C GLN A 96 7.13 -14.66 -16.25
N THR A 97 6.45 -15.80 -16.07
CA THR A 97 7.11 -17.06 -15.71
C THR A 97 8.03 -17.56 -16.83
N LEU A 98 7.56 -17.50 -18.08
CA LEU A 98 8.35 -17.85 -19.25
C LEU A 98 9.56 -16.91 -19.44
N LYS A 99 9.40 -15.61 -19.13
CA LYS A 99 10.51 -14.65 -19.16
C LYS A 99 11.57 -14.93 -18.09
N GLN A 100 11.15 -15.31 -16.89
CA GLN A 100 12.09 -15.71 -15.84
C GLN A 100 12.90 -16.93 -16.27
N GLN A 101 12.26 -17.91 -16.91
CA GLN A 101 12.96 -19.07 -17.48
C GLN A 101 13.91 -18.65 -18.61
N PHE A 102 13.47 -17.74 -19.49
CA PHE A 102 14.28 -17.23 -20.61
C PHE A 102 15.58 -16.52 -20.19
N ASN A 103 15.62 -15.95 -18.98
CA ASN A 103 16.79 -15.26 -18.44
C ASN A 103 17.82 -16.20 -17.78
N VAL A 104 17.49 -17.49 -17.61
CA VAL A 104 18.42 -18.50 -17.11
C VAL A 104 19.30 -18.99 -18.27
N SER A 105 20.54 -19.40 -18.00
CA SER A 105 21.38 -20.04 -19.01
C SER A 105 20.75 -21.38 -19.42
N MET A 106 20.29 -21.48 -20.68
CA MET A 106 19.56 -22.63 -21.19
C MET A 106 20.18 -23.13 -22.51
N ALA A 107 19.95 -24.39 -22.84
CA ALA A 107 20.35 -24.95 -24.13
C ALA A 107 19.59 -24.24 -25.27
N ILE A 108 20.22 -24.11 -26.44
CA ILE A 108 19.63 -23.42 -27.62
C ILE A 108 18.27 -24.01 -28.01
N SER A 109 18.08 -25.33 -27.86
CA SER A 109 16.82 -26.02 -28.12
C SER A 109 15.70 -25.61 -27.16
N GLU A 110 16.02 -25.25 -25.92
CA GLU A 110 15.08 -24.75 -24.93
C GLU A 110 14.82 -23.25 -25.11
N GLU A 111 15.85 -22.48 -25.48
CA GLU A 111 15.72 -21.06 -25.84
C GLU A 111 14.72 -20.92 -27.00
N ILE A 112 14.80 -21.76 -28.04
CA ILE A 112 13.84 -21.79 -29.16
C ILE A 112 12.42 -22.11 -28.67
N LYS A 113 12.24 -23.14 -27.82
CA LYS A 113 10.92 -23.53 -27.29
C LYS A 113 10.27 -22.41 -26.47
N ILE A 114 11.04 -21.74 -25.62
CA ILE A 114 10.53 -20.63 -24.79
C ILE A 114 10.22 -19.41 -25.64
N THR A 115 11.09 -19.06 -26.59
CA THR A 115 10.87 -17.96 -27.53
C THR A 115 9.57 -18.16 -28.32
N TRP A 116 9.32 -19.39 -28.77
CA TRP A 116 8.08 -19.76 -29.45
C TRP A 116 6.85 -19.66 -28.54
N LYS A 117 6.95 -20.15 -27.29
CA LYS A 117 5.86 -19.99 -26.31
C LYS A 117 5.58 -18.51 -26.04
N LEU A 118 6.61 -17.69 -25.82
CA LEU A 118 6.46 -16.26 -25.58
C LEU A 118 5.75 -15.57 -26.75
N LYS A 119 6.16 -15.85 -28.00
CA LYS A 119 5.46 -15.36 -29.20
C LYS A 119 3.96 -15.68 -29.15
N HIS A 120 3.60 -16.95 -28.93
CA HIS A 120 2.19 -17.38 -28.89
C HIS A 120 1.40 -16.76 -27.74
N TYR A 121 1.97 -16.66 -26.54
CA TYR A 121 1.30 -16.02 -25.41
C TYR A 121 1.12 -14.51 -25.62
N TYR A 122 2.07 -13.82 -26.25
CA TYR A 122 1.90 -12.41 -26.63
C TYR A 122 0.84 -12.22 -27.73
N GLN A 123 0.78 -13.11 -28.74
CA GLN A 123 -0.29 -13.10 -29.75
C GLN A 123 -1.66 -13.39 -29.15
N TYR A 124 -1.73 -14.34 -28.20
CA TYR A 124 -2.95 -14.66 -27.50
C TYR A 124 -3.41 -13.51 -26.59
N LEU A 125 -2.49 -12.90 -25.84
CA LEU A 125 -2.77 -11.72 -25.03
C LEU A 125 -3.22 -10.54 -25.90
N GLN A 126 -2.59 -10.30 -27.05
CA GLN A 126 -3.04 -9.33 -28.04
C GLN A 126 -4.47 -9.64 -28.50
N GLY A 127 -4.78 -10.89 -28.84
CA GLY A 127 -6.11 -11.32 -29.23
C GLY A 127 -7.16 -11.07 -28.15
N GLN A 128 -6.81 -11.32 -26.88
CA GLN A 128 -7.67 -11.00 -25.73
C GLN A 128 -7.83 -9.49 -25.55
N LEU A 129 -6.76 -8.70 -25.63
CA LEU A 129 -6.79 -7.24 -25.48
C LEU A 129 -7.53 -6.54 -26.64
N ASN A 130 -7.42 -7.06 -27.87
CA ASN A 130 -8.18 -6.57 -29.02
C ASN A 130 -9.64 -7.03 -28.97
N GLY A 131 -9.91 -8.24 -28.45
CA GLY A 131 -11.25 -8.73 -28.13
C GLY A 131 -11.91 -7.99 -26.96
N LEU A 132 -11.14 -7.22 -26.19
CA LEU A 132 -11.58 -6.29 -25.14
C LEU A 132 -11.95 -4.90 -25.69
N GLN A 133 -12.20 -4.74 -26.99
CA GLN A 133 -13.21 -3.76 -27.45
C GLN A 133 -14.50 -4.00 -26.65
N PRO A 134 -15.11 -2.94 -26.07
CA PRO A 134 -15.76 -2.97 -24.77
C PRO A 134 -16.71 -4.16 -24.62
N GLN A 135 -16.17 -5.28 -24.13
CA GLN A 135 -16.95 -6.30 -23.47
C GLN A 135 -17.33 -5.68 -22.14
N SER A 136 -18.47 -4.99 -22.28
CA SER A 136 -19.27 -4.22 -21.37
C SER A 136 -18.85 -4.25 -19.91
N VAL A 137 -18.99 -3.09 -19.27
CA VAL A 137 -19.19 -2.97 -17.82
C VAL A 137 -20.05 -4.11 -17.27
N GLU A 138 -21.00 -4.63 -18.07
CA GLU A 138 -21.80 -5.81 -17.76
C GLU A 138 -21.03 -7.13 -17.55
N TYR A 139 -19.89 -7.43 -18.18
CA TYR A 139 -19.15 -8.68 -17.89
C TYR A 139 -18.47 -8.61 -16.52
N ILE A 140 -17.79 -7.51 -16.22
CA ILE A 140 -17.20 -7.25 -14.90
C ILE A 140 -18.31 -7.18 -13.85
N GLN A 141 -19.40 -6.48 -14.15
CA GLN A 141 -20.57 -6.40 -13.27
C GLN A 141 -21.25 -7.76 -13.09
N ARG A 142 -21.36 -8.61 -14.13
CA ARG A 142 -21.91 -9.98 -14.01
C ARG A 142 -21.00 -10.89 -13.19
N SER A 143 -19.68 -10.82 -13.40
CA SER A 143 -18.71 -11.56 -12.58
C SER A 143 -18.82 -11.13 -11.12
N LEU A 144 -18.80 -9.82 -10.84
CA LEU A 144 -18.95 -9.25 -9.51
C LEU A 144 -20.31 -9.58 -8.89
N THR A 145 -21.39 -9.59 -9.68
CA THR A 145 -22.72 -10.01 -9.21
C THR A 145 -22.73 -11.49 -8.84
N GLY A 146 -22.06 -12.35 -9.62
CA GLY A 146 -21.88 -13.75 -9.31
C GLY A 146 -21.10 -13.97 -8.01
N GLN A 147 -20.01 -13.23 -7.80
CA GLN A 147 -19.24 -13.27 -6.55
C GLN A 147 -20.04 -12.72 -5.36
N LEU A 148 -20.81 -11.65 -5.57
CA LEU A 148 -21.66 -11.06 -4.55
C LEU A 148 -22.74 -12.05 -4.11
N LYS A 149 -23.31 -12.81 -5.05
CA LYS A 149 -24.24 -13.89 -4.74
C LYS A 149 -23.59 -14.99 -3.89
N GLN A 150 -22.37 -15.41 -4.21
CA GLN A 150 -21.62 -16.36 -3.38
C GLN A 150 -21.38 -15.84 -1.96
N LEU A 151 -21.12 -14.54 -1.83
CA LEU A 151 -20.94 -13.89 -0.54
C LEU A 151 -22.25 -13.90 0.29
N ILE A 152 -23.40 -13.66 -0.35
CA ILE A 152 -24.72 -13.72 0.29
C ILE A 152 -25.12 -15.16 0.67
N GLU A 153 -24.80 -16.14 -0.18
CA GLU A 153 -25.16 -17.55 0.01
C GLU A 153 -24.19 -18.31 0.94
N SER A 154 -23.14 -17.65 1.42
CA SER A 154 -22.12 -18.25 2.29
C SER A 154 -22.72 -18.76 3.60
N GLN A 155 -22.51 -20.04 3.91
CA GLN A 155 -23.07 -20.65 5.12
C GLN A 155 -22.09 -20.58 6.28
N THR A 156 -20.80 -20.72 5.98
CA THR A 156 -19.71 -20.72 6.96
C THR A 156 -18.88 -19.43 6.89
N CYS A 157 -18.21 -19.07 8.00
CA CYS A 157 -17.28 -17.93 8.03
C CYS A 157 -16.11 -18.10 7.05
N ALA A 158 -15.66 -19.33 6.77
CA ALA A 158 -14.57 -19.61 5.83
C ALA A 158 -14.98 -19.31 4.39
N GLU A 159 -16.17 -19.78 3.98
CA GLU A 159 -16.73 -19.47 2.67
C GLU A 159 -16.95 -17.97 2.51
N TRP A 160 -17.49 -17.32 3.53
CA TRP A 160 -17.72 -15.88 3.51
C TRP A 160 -16.43 -15.07 3.34
N LEU A 161 -15.39 -15.37 4.14
CA LEU A 161 -14.13 -14.65 4.05
C LEU A 161 -13.44 -14.89 2.70
N HIS A 162 -13.49 -16.13 2.20
CA HIS A 162 -12.97 -16.47 0.87
C HIS A 162 -13.72 -15.71 -0.23
N ALA A 163 -15.06 -15.72 -0.22
CA ALA A 163 -15.89 -14.99 -1.18
C ALA A 163 -15.62 -13.47 -1.12
N ALA A 164 -15.41 -12.91 0.08
CA ALA A 164 -15.04 -11.51 0.25
C ALA A 164 -13.67 -11.19 -0.38
N VAL A 165 -12.67 -12.06 -0.20
CA VAL A 165 -11.34 -11.91 -0.81
C VAL A 165 -11.41 -12.05 -2.34
N VAL A 166 -12.18 -13.02 -2.86
CA VAL A 166 -12.37 -13.21 -4.30
C VAL A 166 -13.08 -11.99 -4.91
N PHE A 167 -14.16 -11.51 -4.30
CA PHE A 167 -14.85 -10.29 -4.73
C PHE A 167 -13.89 -9.10 -4.77
N ALA A 168 -13.09 -8.90 -3.72
CA ALA A 168 -12.11 -7.81 -3.67
C ALA A 168 -11.08 -7.93 -4.80
N ASN A 169 -10.52 -9.12 -5.00
CA ASN A 169 -9.54 -9.38 -6.05
C ASN A 169 -10.10 -9.15 -7.46
N ASP A 170 -11.35 -9.59 -7.72
CA ASP A 170 -12.03 -9.39 -9.00
C ASP A 170 -12.42 -7.92 -9.22
N ALA A 171 -12.74 -7.19 -8.15
CA ALA A 171 -13.01 -5.75 -8.21
C ALA A 171 -11.74 -4.91 -8.48
N GLY A 172 -10.56 -5.43 -8.13
CA GLY A 172 -9.27 -4.80 -8.41
C GLY A 172 -9.17 -3.37 -7.87
N GLU A 173 -8.62 -2.47 -8.69
CA GLU A 173 -8.46 -1.05 -8.34
C GLU A 173 -9.80 -0.30 -8.19
N ASN A 174 -10.90 -0.86 -8.71
CA ASN A 174 -12.25 -0.28 -8.63
C ASN A 174 -13.05 -0.77 -7.41
N ILE A 175 -12.40 -1.26 -6.36
CA ILE A 175 -13.06 -1.79 -5.16
C ILE A 175 -14.16 -0.87 -4.62
N LEU A 176 -13.88 0.43 -4.47
CA LEU A 176 -14.84 1.38 -3.90
C LEU A 176 -16.06 1.57 -4.81
N SER A 177 -15.84 1.66 -6.12
CA SER A 177 -16.92 1.74 -7.13
C SER A 177 -17.71 0.44 -7.20
N SER A 178 -17.05 -0.71 -6.96
CA SER A 178 -17.68 -2.03 -6.98
C SER A 178 -18.57 -2.26 -5.74
N LEU A 179 -18.26 -1.62 -4.61
CA LEU A 179 -19.15 -1.62 -3.43
C LEU A 179 -20.50 -0.94 -3.72
N ALA A 180 -20.59 -0.06 -4.71
CA ALA A 180 -21.88 0.51 -5.13
C ALA A 180 -22.87 -0.56 -5.66
N LEU A 181 -22.38 -1.74 -6.06
CA LEU A 181 -23.22 -2.88 -6.43
C LEU A 181 -24.02 -3.43 -5.23
N LEU A 182 -23.51 -3.26 -4.00
CA LEU A 182 -24.24 -3.64 -2.78
C LEU A 182 -25.54 -2.84 -2.64
N ALA A 183 -25.51 -1.56 -3.03
CA ALA A 183 -26.69 -0.71 -3.01
C ALA A 183 -27.73 -1.10 -4.08
N GLN A 184 -27.40 -1.98 -5.02
CA GLN A 184 -28.31 -2.49 -6.06
C GLN A 184 -28.98 -3.82 -5.69
N LEU A 185 -28.57 -4.46 -4.58
CA LEU A 185 -29.18 -5.70 -4.09
C LEU A 185 -30.66 -5.52 -3.77
N ASN A 186 -31.48 -6.56 -3.93
CA ASN A 186 -32.86 -6.51 -3.46
C ASN A 186 -32.93 -6.61 -1.92
N ASP A 187 -34.08 -6.26 -1.34
CA ASP A 187 -34.21 -6.16 0.13
C ASP A 187 -33.95 -7.51 0.85
N LYS A 188 -34.29 -8.63 0.21
CA LYS A 188 -34.05 -9.97 0.75
C LYS A 188 -32.56 -10.29 0.78
N GLU A 189 -31.86 -10.08 -0.33
CA GLU A 189 -30.40 -10.26 -0.45
C GLU A 189 -29.67 -9.35 0.53
N MET A 190 -30.15 -8.11 0.68
CA MET A 190 -29.58 -7.13 1.59
C MET A 190 -29.71 -7.55 3.05
N LEU A 191 -30.89 -8.03 3.45
CA LEU A 191 -31.12 -8.56 4.80
C LEU A 191 -30.32 -9.84 5.06
N GLN A 192 -30.18 -10.72 4.07
CA GLN A 192 -29.34 -11.92 4.18
C GLN A 192 -27.87 -11.55 4.40
N LEU A 193 -27.37 -10.60 3.62
CA LEU A 193 -26.01 -10.10 3.75
C LEU A 193 -25.77 -9.42 5.11
N ALA A 194 -26.74 -8.63 5.57
CA ALA A 194 -26.70 -7.99 6.88
C ALA A 194 -26.68 -9.03 8.02
N ALA A 195 -27.50 -10.08 7.92
CA ALA A 195 -27.55 -11.17 8.89
C ALA A 195 -26.23 -11.94 9.02
N LEU A 196 -25.39 -11.98 7.97
CA LEU A 196 -24.05 -12.56 8.07
C LEU A 196 -23.17 -11.76 9.05
N PHE A 197 -23.28 -10.43 9.06
CA PHE A 197 -22.53 -9.59 10.00
C PHE A 197 -23.03 -9.68 11.45
N GLU A 198 -24.18 -10.29 11.70
CA GLU A 198 -24.68 -10.60 13.06
C GLU A 198 -24.25 -11.99 13.55
N LYS A 199 -23.69 -12.85 12.68
CA LYS A 199 -23.22 -14.17 13.07
C LYS A 199 -21.96 -14.07 13.94
N SER A 200 -21.94 -14.80 15.06
CA SER A 200 -20.88 -14.71 16.07
C SER A 200 -19.49 -15.08 15.54
N ASP A 201 -19.40 -16.07 14.66
CA ASP A 201 -18.17 -16.55 14.04
C ASP A 201 -17.57 -15.52 13.06
N ILE A 202 -18.40 -14.81 12.29
CA ILE A 202 -17.97 -13.71 11.43
C ILE A 202 -17.51 -12.52 12.28
N ILE A 203 -18.31 -12.09 13.26
CA ILE A 203 -17.94 -11.00 14.18
C ILE A 203 -16.60 -11.29 14.84
N PHE A 204 -16.44 -12.52 15.36
CA PHE A 204 -15.23 -12.97 16.02
C PHE A 204 -14.01 -12.95 15.08
N THR A 205 -14.18 -13.38 13.83
CA THR A 205 -13.13 -13.37 12.80
C THR A 205 -12.72 -11.94 12.42
N VAL A 206 -13.68 -11.04 12.19
CA VAL A 206 -13.40 -9.64 11.83
C VAL A 206 -12.71 -8.91 12.99
N ASN A 207 -13.11 -9.18 14.24
CA ASN A 207 -12.44 -8.61 15.41
C ASN A 207 -11.03 -9.17 15.61
N ASN A 208 -10.80 -10.46 15.35
CA ASN A 208 -9.43 -11.02 15.33
C ASN A 208 -8.58 -10.42 14.19
N LEU A 209 -9.18 -10.14 13.03
CA LEU A 209 -8.49 -9.44 11.94
C LEU A 209 -8.05 -8.03 12.37
N PHE A 210 -8.92 -7.30 13.08
CA PHE A 210 -8.57 -6.01 13.70
C PHE A 210 -7.38 -6.16 14.68
N PHE A 211 -7.40 -7.20 15.52
CA PHE A 211 -6.31 -7.46 16.47
C PHE A 211 -4.95 -7.64 15.77
N TYR A 212 -4.92 -8.51 14.75
CA TYR A 212 -3.68 -8.81 14.02
C TYR A 212 -3.22 -7.65 13.16
N LYS A 213 -4.12 -6.79 12.67
CA LYS A 213 -3.76 -5.51 12.02
C LYS A 213 -2.87 -4.66 12.93
N SER A 214 -3.20 -4.53 14.21
CA SER A 214 -2.39 -3.78 15.19
C SER A 214 -1.17 -4.59 15.67
N ASN A 215 -1.27 -5.93 15.72
CA ASN A 215 -0.24 -6.84 16.25
C ASN A 215 0.17 -7.95 15.25
N PRO A 216 0.76 -7.61 14.07
CA PRO A 216 1.00 -8.58 13.00
C PRO A 216 2.02 -9.68 13.38
N HIS A 217 2.87 -9.41 14.38
CA HIS A 217 3.85 -10.36 14.91
C HIS A 217 3.18 -11.56 15.62
N GLN A 218 1.96 -11.40 16.14
CA GLN A 218 1.24 -12.46 16.85
C GLN A 218 0.52 -13.43 15.91
N LEU A 219 0.45 -13.10 14.61
CA LEU A 219 -0.07 -13.97 13.56
C LEU A 219 0.94 -15.06 13.14
N PHE A 220 2.16 -15.08 13.67
CA PHE A 220 3.11 -16.13 13.31
C PHE A 220 3.84 -16.62 14.55
N LYS A 221 3.91 -17.95 14.70
CA LYS A 221 4.66 -18.58 15.80
C LYS A 221 6.17 -18.32 15.69
N GLN A 222 6.67 -17.94 14.51
CA GLN A 222 8.07 -17.65 14.23
C GLN A 222 8.28 -16.14 14.06
N ALA A 223 9.39 -15.61 14.57
CA ALA A 223 9.80 -14.24 14.37
C ALA A 223 10.07 -13.99 12.87
N LEU A 224 9.26 -13.13 12.24
CA LEU A 224 9.42 -12.75 10.85
C LEU A 224 10.33 -11.53 10.71
N HIS A 225 11.00 -11.41 9.56
CA HIS A 225 11.76 -10.21 9.19
C HIS A 225 10.86 -8.96 9.20
N PRO A 226 11.36 -7.79 9.67
CA PRO A 226 10.57 -6.55 9.77
C PRO A 226 9.85 -6.15 8.48
N GLU A 227 10.49 -6.29 7.31
CA GLU A 227 9.88 -5.95 6.02
C GLU A 227 8.68 -6.84 5.68
N LYS A 228 8.78 -8.14 6.00
CA LYS A 228 7.68 -9.09 5.80
C LYS A 228 6.53 -8.79 6.76
N LEU A 229 6.83 -8.36 8.00
CA LEU A 229 5.81 -7.89 8.95
C LEU A 229 5.10 -6.63 8.44
N LEU A 230 5.83 -5.68 7.83
CA LEU A 230 5.22 -4.50 7.21
C LEU A 230 4.28 -4.87 6.05
N SER A 231 4.71 -5.78 5.17
CA SER A 231 3.86 -6.30 4.09
C SER A 231 2.60 -7.01 4.61
N VAL A 232 2.73 -7.82 5.67
CA VAL A 232 1.58 -8.48 6.31
C VAL A 232 0.65 -7.45 6.93
N LYS A 233 1.19 -6.48 7.69
CA LYS A 233 0.41 -5.40 8.31
C LYS A 233 -0.39 -4.62 7.27
N ALA A 234 0.23 -4.29 6.14
CA ALA A 234 -0.44 -3.59 5.04
C ALA A 234 -1.62 -4.40 4.49
N ARG A 235 -1.42 -5.70 4.21
CA ARG A 235 -2.50 -6.58 3.72
C ARG A 235 -3.62 -6.79 4.72
N LEU A 236 -3.30 -6.98 6.00
CA LEU A 236 -4.28 -7.05 7.09
C LEU A 236 -5.10 -5.76 7.18
N SER A 237 -4.44 -4.61 7.09
CA SER A 237 -5.10 -3.30 7.12
C SER A 237 -6.06 -3.13 5.95
N MET A 238 -5.64 -3.53 4.75
CA MET A 238 -6.48 -3.44 3.55
C MET A 238 -7.70 -4.36 3.61
N LEU A 239 -7.50 -5.63 4.01
CA LEU A 239 -8.59 -6.58 4.13
C LEU A 239 -9.61 -6.12 5.19
N HIS A 240 -9.14 -5.67 6.35
CA HIS A 240 -10.01 -5.14 7.41
C HIS A 240 -10.78 -3.90 6.94
N GLN A 241 -10.09 -2.94 6.29
CA GLN A 241 -10.72 -1.74 5.76
C GLN A 241 -11.76 -2.05 4.67
N PHE A 242 -11.50 -3.05 3.82
CA PHE A 242 -12.44 -3.50 2.80
C PHE A 242 -13.73 -4.05 3.43
N ILE A 243 -13.60 -4.94 4.42
CA ILE A 243 -14.74 -5.51 5.16
C ILE A 243 -15.51 -4.40 5.89
N GLU A 244 -14.81 -3.47 6.53
CA GLU A 244 -15.43 -2.32 7.19
C GLU A 244 -16.22 -1.44 6.20
N SER A 245 -15.67 -1.19 5.01
CA SER A 245 -16.34 -0.40 3.96
C SER A 245 -17.59 -1.11 3.43
N MET A 246 -17.53 -2.43 3.28
CA MET A 246 -18.67 -3.26 2.94
C MET A 246 -19.76 -3.17 4.01
N HIS A 247 -19.41 -3.35 5.29
CA HIS A 247 -20.33 -3.22 6.42
C HIS A 247 -21.00 -1.84 6.47
N GLN A 248 -20.23 -0.76 6.33
CA GLN A 248 -20.76 0.60 6.33
C GLN A 248 -21.72 0.86 5.16
N THR A 249 -21.39 0.36 3.97
CA THR A 249 -22.25 0.47 2.79
C THR A 249 -23.57 -0.29 2.99
N ILE A 250 -23.50 -1.44 3.67
CA ILE A 250 -24.68 -2.24 4.04
C ILE A 250 -25.58 -1.45 5.01
N MET A 251 -25.01 -0.96 6.12
CA MET A 251 -25.74 -0.16 7.11
C MET A 251 -26.39 1.08 6.49
N GLN A 252 -25.63 1.81 5.66
CA GLN A 252 -26.13 3.03 5.01
C GLN A 252 -27.30 2.71 4.07
N SER A 253 -27.19 1.63 3.28
CA SER A 253 -28.23 1.22 2.35
C SER A 253 -29.50 0.74 3.06
N LEU A 254 -29.37 -0.01 4.17
CA LEU A 254 -30.52 -0.40 5.01
C LEU A 254 -31.24 0.83 5.59
N LYS A 255 -30.47 1.79 6.10
CA LYS A 255 -31.00 3.04 6.65
C LYS A 255 -31.70 3.88 5.57
N GLN A 256 -31.11 3.99 4.38
CA GLN A 256 -31.70 4.73 3.25
C GLN A 256 -33.02 4.12 2.77
N ARG A 257 -33.17 2.80 2.87
CA ARG A 257 -34.39 2.07 2.46
C ARG A 257 -35.42 1.93 3.58
N GLY A 258 -35.07 2.22 4.83
CA GLY A 258 -35.98 2.11 5.99
C GLY A 258 -36.34 0.67 6.38
N ILE A 259 -35.50 -0.31 6.02
CA ILE A 259 -35.81 -1.75 6.20
C ILE A 259 -35.42 -2.26 7.60
N GLY A 260 -34.49 -1.56 8.27
CA GLY A 260 -34.06 -1.89 9.63
C GLY A 260 -32.71 -1.26 9.99
N GLU A 261 -32.33 -1.34 11.26
CA GLU A 261 -31.00 -0.95 11.74
C GLU A 261 -30.20 -2.20 12.09
N LEU A 262 -29.03 -2.36 11.46
CA LEU A 262 -28.05 -3.37 11.80
C LEU A 262 -27.29 -2.91 13.04
N HIS A 263 -27.13 -3.80 14.03
CA HIS A 263 -26.31 -3.48 15.19
C HIS A 263 -24.83 -3.69 14.86
N ASP A 264 -24.03 -2.67 15.15
CA ASP A 264 -22.59 -2.70 14.88
C ASP A 264 -21.84 -3.39 16.03
N TYR A 265 -21.42 -4.63 15.78
CA TYR A 265 -20.60 -5.43 16.71
C TYR A 265 -19.10 -5.45 16.33
N LEU A 266 -18.71 -4.72 15.28
CA LEU A 266 -17.36 -4.76 14.74
C LEU A 266 -16.44 -3.73 15.40
N LEU A 267 -15.15 -4.07 15.47
CA LEU A 267 -14.13 -3.12 15.89
C LEU A 267 -13.71 -2.23 14.73
N HIS A 268 -13.77 -0.92 15.00
CA HIS A 268 -13.44 0.15 14.07
C HIS A 268 -12.22 0.95 14.54
N GLY A 269 -11.46 1.50 13.59
CA GLY A 269 -10.27 2.33 13.88
C GLY A 269 -8.95 1.58 13.71
N ASP A 270 -7.93 1.99 14.48
CA ASP A 270 -6.54 1.54 14.26
C ASP A 270 -5.93 0.80 15.44
N ASP A 271 -6.42 1.02 16.66
CA ASP A 271 -5.89 0.40 17.88
C ASP A 271 -7.01 0.03 18.86
N LEU A 272 -6.78 -1.04 19.63
CA LEU A 272 -7.64 -1.45 20.73
C LEU A 272 -7.39 -0.57 21.98
N PRO A 273 -8.45 -0.16 22.70
CA PRO A 273 -8.31 0.49 24.00
C PRO A 273 -7.55 -0.40 25.00
N GLN A 274 -6.77 0.24 25.87
CA GLN A 274 -6.01 -0.48 26.90
C GLN A 274 -6.95 -1.23 27.86
N GLY A 275 -6.62 -2.51 28.14
CA GLY A 275 -7.41 -3.40 29.00
C GLY A 275 -8.44 -4.25 28.28
N VAL A 276 -8.65 -4.02 26.98
CA VAL A 276 -9.50 -4.86 26.13
C VAL A 276 -8.65 -5.93 25.46
N THR A 277 -9.00 -7.19 25.68
CA THR A 277 -8.36 -8.35 25.04
C THR A 277 -9.36 -9.05 24.13
N ILE A 278 -8.91 -9.49 22.97
CA ILE A 278 -9.71 -10.32 22.06
C ILE A 278 -9.28 -11.77 22.27
N ALA A 279 -10.26 -12.65 22.46
CA ALA A 279 -9.98 -14.08 22.53
C ALA A 279 -9.40 -14.54 21.19
N MET A 280 -8.25 -15.21 21.24
CA MET A 280 -7.59 -15.75 20.06
C MET A 280 -7.94 -17.22 19.90
N ASP A 281 -8.24 -17.62 18.66
CA ASP A 281 -8.52 -19.00 18.29
C ASP A 281 -7.58 -19.43 17.15
N ASP A 282 -7.03 -20.64 17.28
CA ASP A 282 -6.09 -21.21 16.32
C ASP A 282 -6.75 -21.52 14.96
N GLU A 283 -8.06 -21.78 14.92
CA GLU A 283 -8.77 -22.00 13.65
C GLU A 283 -8.99 -20.70 12.87
N VAL A 284 -9.38 -19.63 13.56
CA VAL A 284 -9.50 -18.27 12.96
C VAL A 284 -8.14 -17.77 12.48
N HIS A 285 -7.08 -18.08 13.21
CA HIS A 285 -5.71 -17.76 12.84
C HIS A 285 -5.32 -18.38 11.48
N LYS A 286 -5.61 -19.68 11.25
CA LYS A 286 -5.37 -20.33 9.94
C LYS A 286 -6.19 -19.70 8.83
N LEU A 287 -7.44 -19.36 9.12
CA LEU A 287 -8.39 -18.77 8.19
C LEU A 287 -7.91 -17.39 7.69
N ILE A 288 -7.44 -16.53 8.59
CA ILE A 288 -6.87 -15.22 8.25
C ILE A 288 -5.59 -15.38 7.42
N ILE A 289 -4.72 -16.33 7.77
CA ILE A 289 -3.50 -16.60 6.97
C ILE A 289 -3.87 -17.04 5.55
N SER A 290 -4.89 -17.89 5.38
CA SER A 290 -5.36 -18.31 4.06
C SER A 290 -5.86 -17.12 3.24
N ALA A 291 -6.70 -16.27 3.83
CA ALA A 291 -7.21 -15.06 3.20
C ALA A 291 -6.08 -14.12 2.75
N LEU A 292 -5.05 -13.93 3.59
CA LEU A 292 -3.90 -13.07 3.25
C LEU A 292 -3.01 -13.63 2.13
N LYS A 293 -2.94 -14.96 1.96
CA LYS A 293 -2.22 -15.59 0.85
C LYS A 293 -2.95 -15.41 -0.47
N GLU A 294 -4.28 -15.39 -0.43
CA GLU A 294 -5.14 -15.21 -1.59
C GLU A 294 -5.36 -13.74 -1.95
N TRP A 295 -5.08 -12.81 -1.02
CA TRP A 295 -5.14 -11.37 -1.26
C TRP A 295 -4.06 -10.92 -2.27
N ARG A 296 -4.49 -10.51 -3.46
CA ARG A 296 -3.62 -10.16 -4.59
C ARG A 296 -3.64 -8.68 -4.96
N LEU A 297 -4.50 -7.90 -4.32
CA LEU A 297 -4.59 -6.48 -4.61
C LEU A 297 -3.24 -5.81 -4.31
N PRO A 298 -2.65 -5.10 -5.29
CA PRO A 298 -1.53 -4.22 -4.99
C PRO A 298 -1.99 -3.22 -3.93
N THR A 299 -1.04 -2.79 -3.07
CA THR A 299 -1.29 -1.74 -2.08
C THR A 299 -2.07 -0.64 -2.77
N ILE A 300 -3.35 -0.45 -2.39
CA ILE A 300 -4.19 0.55 -3.02
C ILE A 300 -3.45 1.86 -2.80
N ILE A 301 -2.76 2.35 -3.83
CA ILE A 301 -2.31 3.73 -3.89
C ILE A 301 -3.62 4.48 -4.08
N LEU A 302 -4.33 4.66 -2.96
CA LEU A 302 -5.34 5.69 -2.81
C LEU A 302 -4.75 6.91 -3.51
N SER A 303 -5.53 7.57 -4.37
CA SER A 303 -5.05 8.76 -5.07
C SER A 303 -4.32 9.67 -4.08
N ASN A 304 -3.20 10.29 -4.47
CA ASN A 304 -2.41 11.13 -3.54
C ASN A 304 -3.31 12.08 -2.73
N GLU A 305 -4.37 12.63 -3.34
CA GLU A 305 -5.42 13.40 -2.66
C GLU A 305 -6.20 12.63 -1.59
N LEU A 306 -6.65 11.39 -1.83
CA LEU A 306 -7.32 10.59 -0.80
C LEU A 306 -6.36 10.14 0.31
N VAL A 307 -5.09 9.88 -0.01
CA VAL A 307 -4.05 9.57 0.99
C VAL A 307 -3.78 10.79 1.85
N GLU A 308 -3.61 11.96 1.23
CA GLU A 308 -3.37 13.24 1.89
C GLU A 308 -4.56 13.62 2.77
N LYS A 309 -5.79 13.51 2.25
CA LYS A 309 -7.02 13.73 3.01
C LYS A 309 -7.19 12.73 4.15
N ASN A 310 -6.85 11.45 3.94
CA ASN A 310 -6.88 10.44 5.01
C ASN A 310 -5.82 10.71 6.09
N LYS A 311 -4.65 11.26 5.73
CA LYS A 311 -3.63 11.66 6.70
C LYS A 311 -4.04 12.90 7.49
N LEU A 312 -4.66 13.89 6.86
CA LEU A 312 -5.29 15.01 7.57
C LEU A 312 -6.38 14.51 8.52
N ASN A 313 -7.26 13.63 8.04
CA ASN A 313 -8.29 13.00 8.87
C ASN A 313 -7.69 12.23 10.07
N ASN A 314 -6.48 11.68 9.94
CA ASN A 314 -5.81 11.02 11.06
C ASN A 314 -5.41 11.99 12.19
N LEU A 315 -5.14 13.27 11.87
CA LEU A 315 -4.93 14.31 12.89
C LEU A 315 -6.21 14.52 13.71
N PHE A 316 -7.36 14.68 13.04
CA PHE A 316 -8.67 14.78 13.71
C PHE A 316 -8.99 13.52 14.53
N ARG A 317 -8.70 12.35 13.98
CA ARG A 317 -8.94 11.07 14.67
C ARG A 317 -8.08 10.88 15.92
N ALA A 318 -6.94 11.57 16.05
CA ALA A 318 -6.18 11.58 17.31
C ALA A 318 -6.96 12.20 18.48
N TYR A 319 -8.03 12.95 18.19
CA TYR A 319 -8.92 13.59 19.15
C TYR A 319 -10.33 12.99 19.17
N LYS A 320 -10.62 11.99 18.33
CA LYS A 320 -11.96 11.39 18.26
C LYS A 320 -12.23 10.58 19.53
N PHE A 321 -13.28 10.96 20.25
CA PHE A 321 -13.65 10.48 21.60
C PHE A 321 -12.69 10.91 22.70
N TRP A 322 -11.44 10.42 22.72
CA TRP A 322 -10.43 10.79 23.69
C TRP A 322 -9.06 10.97 23.03
N PHE A 323 -8.23 11.87 23.58
CA PHE A 323 -6.89 12.15 23.03
C PHE A 323 -5.98 10.91 23.04
N ASN A 324 -5.42 10.60 21.87
CA ASN A 324 -4.43 9.55 21.65
C ASN A 324 -3.09 10.18 21.16
N PRO A 325 -2.10 10.34 22.06
CA PRO A 325 -0.83 10.98 21.72
C PRO A 325 0.00 10.16 20.71
N ASN A 326 -0.05 8.83 20.77
CA ASN A 326 0.68 7.97 19.82
C ASN A 326 0.19 8.17 18.40
N ARG A 327 -1.13 8.23 18.20
CA ARG A 327 -1.71 8.46 16.88
C ARG A 327 -1.31 9.82 16.32
N LEU A 328 -1.33 10.87 17.15
CA LEU A 328 -0.89 12.20 16.74
C LEU A 328 0.58 12.18 16.31
N ILE A 329 1.46 11.63 17.15
CA ILE A 329 2.90 11.54 16.89
C ILE A 329 3.16 10.76 15.61
N ASP A 330 2.61 9.54 15.49
CA ASP A 330 2.84 8.67 14.34
C ASP A 330 2.34 9.34 13.04
N THR A 331 1.20 10.05 13.09
CA THR A 331 0.67 10.79 11.94
C THR A 331 1.60 11.92 11.51
N VAL A 332 2.05 12.76 12.45
CA VAL A 332 2.93 13.91 12.16
C VAL A 332 4.31 13.45 11.70
N MET A 333 4.87 12.40 12.32
CA MET A 333 6.16 11.84 11.92
C MET A 333 6.09 11.19 10.53
N THR A 334 4.98 10.51 10.20
CA THR A 334 4.77 9.95 8.86
C THR A 334 4.69 11.06 7.82
N LEU A 335 3.99 12.16 8.10
CA LEU A 335 3.93 13.33 7.22
C LEU A 335 5.32 13.95 7.01
N GLN A 336 6.12 14.07 8.07
CA GLN A 336 7.47 14.61 7.99
C GLN A 336 8.40 13.72 7.15
N GLN A 337 8.31 12.39 7.28
CA GLN A 337 9.16 11.44 6.55
C GLN A 337 8.98 11.50 5.03
N GLN A 338 7.81 11.95 4.54
CA GLN A 338 7.54 12.03 3.10
C GLN A 338 8.39 13.07 2.37
N LEU A 339 8.92 14.07 3.08
CA LEU A 339 9.73 15.13 2.49
C LEU A 339 11.21 14.76 2.37
N GLY A 340 11.60 13.56 2.82
CA GLY A 340 13.00 13.13 2.90
C GLY A 340 13.77 13.86 4.01
N HIS A 341 15.00 13.41 4.28
CA HIS A 341 15.90 14.07 5.23
C HIS A 341 16.94 14.90 4.47
N SER A 342 16.84 16.24 4.53
CA SER A 342 17.96 17.15 4.20
C SER A 342 19.00 17.12 5.33
N PRO A 343 20.30 17.24 5.05
CA PRO A 343 21.31 17.38 6.11
C PRO A 343 21.16 18.68 6.92
N ASP A 344 20.47 19.70 6.39
CA ASP A 344 20.18 20.94 7.11
C ASP A 344 18.83 20.87 7.85
N VAL A 345 18.91 20.97 9.18
CA VAL A 345 17.78 20.92 10.11
C VAL A 345 16.83 22.11 9.91
N ASN A 346 17.34 23.30 9.57
CA ASN A 346 16.51 24.49 9.43
C ASN A 346 15.75 24.50 8.10
N ASP A 347 16.41 24.06 7.03
CA ASP A 347 15.80 23.83 5.72
C ASP A 347 14.69 22.76 5.80
N ASN A 348 14.93 21.66 6.54
CA ASN A 348 13.90 20.65 6.80
C ASN A 348 12.67 21.21 7.54
N TYR A 349 12.88 22.08 8.52
CA TYR A 349 11.79 22.68 9.28
C TYR A 349 10.92 23.57 8.39
N MET A 350 11.53 24.45 7.58
CA MET A 350 10.80 25.33 6.68
C MET A 350 10.05 24.56 5.60
N LYS A 351 10.69 23.54 5.01
CA LYS A 351 10.04 22.64 4.03
C LYS A 351 8.84 21.94 4.63
N PHE A 352 8.97 21.40 5.84
CA PHE A 352 7.87 20.74 6.52
C PHE A 352 6.75 21.71 6.91
N SER A 353 7.08 22.93 7.35
CA SER A 353 6.10 23.96 7.64
C SER A 353 5.28 24.32 6.41
N SER A 354 5.93 24.58 5.27
CA SER A 354 5.24 24.89 4.00
C SER A 354 4.36 23.73 3.53
N TYR A 355 4.86 22.48 3.62
CA TYR A 355 4.08 21.30 3.30
C TYR A 355 2.83 21.17 4.18
N MET A 356 2.96 21.38 5.50
CA MET A 356 1.81 21.33 6.40
C MET A 356 0.81 22.46 6.13
N GLN A 357 1.27 23.67 5.78
CA GLN A 357 0.39 24.76 5.37
C GLN A 357 -0.40 24.42 4.11
N GLU A 358 0.26 23.88 3.08
CA GLU A 358 -0.40 23.44 1.85
C GLU A 358 -1.45 22.34 2.12
N MET A 359 -1.13 21.40 3.01
CA MET A 359 -2.08 20.38 3.45
C MET A 359 -3.29 21.00 4.18
N PHE A 360 -3.07 21.95 5.09
CA PHE A 360 -4.15 22.63 5.79
C PHE A 360 -4.97 23.57 4.91
N HIS A 361 -4.39 24.08 3.82
CA HIS A 361 -5.11 24.85 2.82
C HIS A 361 -6.31 24.09 2.24
N GLN A 362 -6.20 22.76 2.14
CA GLN A 362 -7.27 21.89 1.62
C GLN A 362 -8.46 21.74 2.58
N LEU A 363 -8.33 22.13 3.86
CA LEU A 363 -9.39 22.05 4.86
C LEU A 363 -10.31 23.27 4.80
N SER A 364 -11.58 23.12 5.18
CA SER A 364 -12.48 24.25 5.40
C SER A 364 -12.04 25.10 6.61
N THR A 365 -12.47 26.35 6.69
CA THR A 365 -12.13 27.24 7.82
C THR A 365 -12.59 26.67 9.15
N THR A 366 -13.75 26.01 9.18
CA THR A 366 -14.25 25.33 10.38
C THR A 366 -13.34 24.18 10.80
N GLU A 367 -12.91 23.34 9.87
CA GLU A 367 -11.98 22.23 10.17
C GLU A 367 -10.62 22.74 10.68
N CYS A 368 -10.12 23.85 10.13
CA CYS A 368 -8.90 24.48 10.64
C CYS A 368 -9.07 25.02 12.07
N LEU A 369 -10.21 25.64 12.38
CA LEU A 369 -10.55 26.13 13.72
C LEU A 369 -10.70 24.97 14.71
N ASP A 370 -11.36 23.89 14.31
CA ASP A 370 -11.49 22.67 15.13
C ASP A 370 -10.13 22.08 15.45
N LEU A 371 -9.25 21.95 14.44
CA LEU A 371 -7.91 21.40 14.63
C LEU A 371 -7.04 22.31 15.51
N TYR A 372 -7.13 23.63 15.33
CA TYR A 372 -6.51 24.60 16.25
C TYR A 372 -7.02 24.41 17.69
N GLY A 373 -8.33 24.26 17.88
CA GLY A 373 -8.94 23.99 19.18
C GLY A 373 -8.43 22.68 19.80
N TYR A 374 -8.28 21.62 19.01
CA TYR A 374 -7.69 20.36 19.46
C TYR A 374 -6.22 20.49 19.85
N PHE A 375 -5.42 21.23 19.09
CA PHE A 375 -4.02 21.53 19.44
C PHE A 375 -3.89 22.45 20.66
N ALA A 376 -4.82 23.38 20.85
CA ALA A 376 -4.87 24.27 22.02
C ALA A 376 -5.45 23.59 23.27
N ASN A 377 -5.98 22.38 23.15
CA ASN A 377 -6.53 21.64 24.29
C ASN A 377 -5.43 21.29 25.31
N LYS A 378 -5.83 21.21 26.59
CA LYS A 378 -4.98 20.84 27.73
C LYS A 378 -4.18 19.57 27.47
N ASP A 379 -4.77 18.56 26.85
CA ASP A 379 -4.12 17.27 26.60
C ASP A 379 -2.91 17.40 25.64
N SER A 380 -3.08 18.13 24.54
CA SER A 380 -2.03 18.43 23.55
C SER A 380 -0.91 19.28 24.17
N CYS A 381 -1.29 20.36 24.87
CA CYS A 381 -0.32 21.18 25.59
C CYS A 381 0.41 20.38 26.67
N TYR A 382 -0.26 19.44 27.33
CA TYR A 382 0.34 18.58 28.34
C TYR A 382 1.31 17.55 27.75
N LEU A 383 1.02 17.01 26.57
CA LEU A 383 1.97 16.20 25.80
C LEU A 383 3.23 17.02 25.47
N MET A 384 3.07 18.20 24.86
CA MET A 384 4.19 19.08 24.49
C MET A 384 5.06 19.43 25.71
N ARG A 385 4.42 19.75 26.84
CA ARG A 385 5.12 20.02 28.10
C ARG A 385 5.83 18.79 28.65
N SER A 386 5.24 17.60 28.52
CA SER A 386 5.87 16.35 28.97
C SER A 386 7.11 16.02 28.14
N LEU A 387 7.07 16.24 26.82
CA LEU A 387 8.22 16.10 25.93
C LEU A 387 9.32 17.11 26.26
N ALA A 388 8.97 18.39 26.44
CA ALA A 388 9.92 19.44 26.83
C ALA A 388 10.60 19.12 28.17
N ALA A 389 9.85 18.64 29.16
CA ALA A 389 10.42 18.26 30.46
C ALA A 389 11.48 17.15 30.37
N VAL A 390 11.32 16.18 29.45
CA VAL A 390 12.35 15.17 29.20
C VAL A 390 13.58 15.76 28.52
N LEU A 391 13.40 16.72 27.62
CA LEU A 391 14.50 17.45 26.97
C LEU A 391 15.28 18.31 27.97
N ASP A 392 14.62 18.87 28.97
CA ASP A 392 15.20 19.69 30.04
C ASP A 392 15.73 18.87 31.24
N ASP A 393 15.86 17.55 31.11
CA ASP A 393 16.33 16.65 32.18
C ASP A 393 15.50 16.68 33.48
N GLN A 394 14.22 17.07 33.39
CA GLN A 394 13.34 16.99 34.55
C GLN A 394 13.04 15.53 34.89
N LYS A 395 13.24 15.16 36.16
CA LYS A 395 12.95 13.80 36.64
C LYS A 395 11.44 13.54 36.63
N ILE A 396 11.00 12.63 35.76
CA ILE A 396 9.64 12.07 35.76
C ILE A 396 9.71 10.69 36.42
N ALA A 397 9.08 10.53 37.58
CA ALA A 397 9.24 9.33 38.43
C ALA A 397 8.95 7.98 37.74
N ALA A 398 8.12 7.98 36.69
CA ALA A 398 7.73 6.79 35.95
C ALA A 398 8.58 6.53 34.68
N LEU A 399 9.59 7.35 34.39
CA LEU A 399 10.45 7.21 33.21
C LEU A 399 11.93 7.13 33.62
N PRO A 400 12.73 6.26 32.96
CA PRO A 400 14.18 6.31 33.09
C PRO A 400 14.72 7.64 32.52
N LEU A 401 15.92 8.03 32.97
CA LEU A 401 16.64 9.16 32.35
C LEU A 401 16.94 8.83 30.89
N ALA A 402 16.57 9.74 30.00
CA ALA A 402 16.75 9.58 28.55
C ALA A 402 18.23 9.66 28.18
N THR A 403 18.69 8.76 27.32
CA THR A 403 20.02 8.87 26.67
C THR A 403 20.05 10.07 25.71
N GLN A 404 21.25 10.48 25.27
CA GLN A 404 21.39 11.58 24.31
C GLN A 404 20.63 11.29 22.99
N GLU A 405 20.74 10.06 22.47
CA GLU A 405 20.02 9.63 21.26
C GLU A 405 18.49 9.66 21.46
N GLN A 406 18.02 9.27 22.65
CA GLN A 406 16.61 9.36 23.01
C GLN A 406 16.12 10.81 23.11
N LYS A 407 16.93 11.71 23.66
CA LYS A 407 16.63 13.15 23.67
C LYS A 407 16.59 13.73 22.28
N GLU A 408 17.49 13.33 21.39
CA GLU A 408 17.47 13.76 20.00
C GLU A 408 16.20 13.30 19.29
N ALA A 409 15.78 12.05 19.51
CA ALA A 409 14.52 11.52 18.99
C ALA A 409 13.30 12.30 19.51
N ILE A 410 13.25 12.54 20.83
CA ILE A 410 12.20 13.35 21.46
C ILE A 410 12.22 14.77 20.91
N GLY A 411 13.39 15.35 20.70
CA GLY A 411 13.56 16.70 20.15
C GLY A 411 13.14 16.80 18.68
N ARG A 412 13.32 15.74 17.88
CA ARG A 412 12.76 15.66 16.52
C ARG A 412 11.23 15.64 16.55
N VAL A 413 10.65 14.75 17.36
CA VAL A 413 9.19 14.63 17.50
C VAL A 413 8.58 15.93 18.01
N TYR A 414 9.16 16.53 19.04
CA TYR A 414 8.71 17.82 19.59
C TYR A 414 8.68 18.90 18.50
N ARG A 415 9.77 19.06 17.73
CA ARG A 415 9.84 20.06 16.65
C ARG A 415 8.85 19.78 15.53
N ALA A 416 8.63 18.52 15.17
CA ALA A 416 7.66 18.16 14.13
C ALA A 416 6.22 18.49 14.57
N LEU A 417 5.84 18.13 15.80
CA LEU A 417 4.54 18.49 16.38
C LEU A 417 4.36 20.00 16.43
N ASP A 418 5.38 20.71 16.93
CA ASP A 418 5.38 22.16 17.03
C ASP A 418 5.21 22.84 15.67
N CYS A 419 5.91 22.35 14.65
CA CYS A 419 5.80 22.82 13.28
C CYS A 419 4.38 22.65 12.73
N ALA A 420 3.79 21.45 12.89
CA ALA A 420 2.42 21.20 12.47
C ALA A 420 1.41 22.09 13.22
N MET A 421 1.61 22.32 14.52
CA MET A 421 0.77 23.21 15.33
C MET A 421 0.88 24.67 14.85
N GLU A 422 2.08 25.19 14.60
CA GLU A 422 2.25 26.56 14.11
C GLU A 422 1.80 26.72 12.65
N ALA A 423 1.93 25.71 11.81
CA ALA A 423 1.47 25.74 10.43
C ALA A 423 -0.06 25.97 10.34
N ILE A 424 -0.87 25.36 11.22
CA ILE A 424 -2.32 25.62 11.23
C ILE A 424 -2.65 27.07 11.66
N ARG A 425 -1.83 27.67 12.54
CA ARG A 425 -1.99 29.08 12.93
C ARG A 425 -1.67 30.03 11.79
N HIS A 426 -0.64 29.71 11.01
CA HIS A 426 -0.32 30.47 9.78
C HIS A 426 -1.43 30.33 8.75
N GLU A 427 -1.99 29.14 8.55
CA GLU A 427 -3.10 28.96 7.62
C GLU A 427 -4.37 29.69 8.08
N LEU A 428 -4.66 29.72 9.38
CA LEU A 428 -5.75 30.54 9.93
C LEU A 428 -5.49 32.04 9.74
N LEU A 429 -4.24 32.49 9.88
CA LEU A 429 -3.85 33.88 9.61
C LEU A 429 -4.04 34.24 8.13
N ASN A 430 -3.70 33.34 7.20
CA ASN A 430 -3.94 33.50 5.76
C ASN A 430 -5.45 33.65 5.46
N ARG A 431 -6.30 33.07 6.30
CA ARG A 431 -7.77 33.21 6.27
C ARG A 431 -8.30 34.41 7.06
N HIS A 432 -7.41 35.34 7.43
CA HIS A 432 -7.71 36.53 8.22
C HIS A 432 -8.26 36.25 9.63
N ILE A 433 -7.89 35.10 10.22
CA ILE A 433 -8.27 34.72 11.59
C ILE A 433 -7.03 34.80 12.49
N THR A 434 -7.07 35.68 13.48
CA THR A 434 -6.00 35.79 14.47
C THR A 434 -6.16 34.74 15.57
N THR A 435 -5.09 34.03 15.90
CA THR A 435 -5.06 33.00 16.94
C THR A 435 -4.02 33.28 18.02
N ILE A 436 -4.31 32.87 19.25
CA ILE A 436 -3.36 32.97 20.37
C ILE A 436 -2.28 31.88 20.22
N PRO A 437 -1.01 32.15 20.53
CA PRO A 437 0.03 31.13 20.57
C PRO A 437 -0.27 30.00 21.55
N TYR A 438 0.10 28.77 21.17
CA TYR A 438 -0.05 27.64 22.08
C TYR A 438 0.82 27.84 23.32
N THR A 439 0.28 27.48 24.47
CA THR A 439 1.02 27.60 25.73
C THR A 439 2.07 26.51 25.82
N ARG A 440 3.35 26.90 25.72
CA ARG A 440 4.50 25.98 25.84
C ARG A 440 5.16 26.04 27.23
N CYS A 441 4.55 26.73 28.19
CA CYS A 441 5.20 27.14 29.43
C CYS A 441 5.76 25.97 30.26
N ASN A 442 7.07 26.03 30.51
CA ASN A 442 7.76 25.36 31.58
C ASN A 442 7.45 26.02 32.92
N THR A 443 6.34 25.62 33.53
CA THR A 443 6.22 25.80 34.98
C THR A 443 7.02 24.66 35.62
N HIS A 444 8.00 24.97 36.48
CA HIS A 444 8.80 24.01 37.27
C HIS A 444 7.96 23.16 38.27
N LYS A 445 6.63 23.11 38.08
CA LYS A 445 5.75 22.21 38.82
C LYS A 445 6.07 20.79 38.41
N SER A 446 6.23 19.91 39.40
CA SER A 446 6.49 18.48 39.16
C SER A 446 5.45 17.91 38.20
N LEU A 447 5.90 17.35 37.08
CA LEU A 447 5.03 16.69 36.13
C LEU A 447 4.76 15.26 36.60
N LYS A 448 3.49 14.87 36.55
CA LYS A 448 3.04 13.48 36.71
C LYS A 448 2.25 13.10 35.46
N PRO A 449 2.94 12.84 34.33
CA PRO A 449 2.25 12.53 33.10
C PRO A 449 1.32 11.32 33.30
N GLY A 450 0.10 11.40 32.76
CA GLY A 450 -0.79 10.26 32.73
C GLY A 450 -0.21 9.14 31.87
N ARG A 451 -0.69 7.90 32.08
CA ARG A 451 -0.18 6.69 31.43
C ARG A 451 0.01 6.82 29.91
N ARG A 452 -0.95 7.44 29.20
CA ARG A 452 -0.87 7.61 27.74
C ARG A 452 0.31 8.46 27.27
N ASN A 453 0.63 9.53 28.00
CA ASN A 453 1.79 10.37 27.68
C ASN A 453 3.09 9.65 28.04
N LEU A 454 3.11 8.88 29.14
CA LEU A 454 4.26 8.03 29.48
C LEU A 454 4.51 6.99 28.39
N ASP A 455 3.47 6.26 27.98
CA ASP A 455 3.53 5.26 26.91
C ASP A 455 4.02 5.88 25.60
N ALA A 456 3.56 7.09 25.27
CA ALA A 456 4.02 7.83 24.09
C ALA A 456 5.49 8.21 24.17
N ILE A 457 5.95 8.71 25.32
CA ILE A 457 7.37 9.03 25.54
C ILE A 457 8.24 7.78 25.43
N THR A 458 7.85 6.69 26.10
CA THR A 458 8.56 5.40 26.02
C THR A 458 8.58 4.86 24.59
N ARG A 459 7.47 4.98 23.86
CA ARG A 459 7.41 4.60 22.44
C ARG A 459 8.34 5.44 21.59
N ILE A 460 8.43 6.75 21.83
CA ILE A 460 9.37 7.60 21.10
C ILE A 460 10.81 7.14 21.35
N MET A 461 11.16 6.90 22.61
CA MET A 461 12.48 6.40 23.04
C MET A 461 12.83 5.02 22.46
N ALA A 462 11.83 4.21 22.09
CA ALA A 462 12.03 2.88 21.53
C ALA A 462 12.05 2.87 20.00
N LEU A 463 11.15 3.63 19.36
CA LEU A 463 10.92 3.57 17.91
C LEU A 463 11.72 4.61 17.12
N TYR A 464 11.86 5.81 17.66
CA TYR A 464 12.49 6.93 16.95
C TYR A 464 13.94 7.16 17.36
N SER A 465 14.44 6.39 18.32
CA SER A 465 15.81 6.46 18.83
C SER A 465 16.82 5.63 18.04
N ASN A 466 16.42 5.03 16.92
CA ASN A 466 17.37 4.24 16.13
C ASN A 466 18.50 5.10 15.56
N PRO A 467 19.71 4.51 15.45
CA PRO A 467 20.94 5.22 15.10
C PRO A 467 20.86 5.69 13.66
N VAL A 468 21.67 6.70 13.32
CA VAL A 468 22.08 6.98 11.94
C VAL A 468 22.26 5.63 11.23
N VAL A 469 21.49 5.41 10.15
CA VAL A 469 21.65 4.23 9.29
C VAL A 469 23.13 4.16 8.98
N LEU A 470 23.83 3.17 9.56
CA LEU A 470 25.21 2.90 9.19
C LEU A 470 25.17 2.62 7.70
N GLU A 471 25.71 3.54 6.91
CA GLU A 471 26.00 3.31 5.50
C GLU A 471 26.59 1.92 5.40
N ASN A 472 25.90 1.05 4.68
CA ASN A 472 26.33 -0.32 4.51
C ASN A 472 27.51 -0.27 3.55
N LYS A 473 28.71 -0.03 4.10
CA LYS A 473 29.96 0.14 3.33
C LYS A 473 30.22 -1.03 2.39
N THR A 474 29.72 -2.22 2.73
CA THR A 474 29.81 -3.41 1.88
C THR A 474 28.98 -3.28 0.61
N LEU A 475 27.82 -2.64 0.70
CA LEU A 475 26.89 -2.40 -0.41
C LEU A 475 27.41 -1.28 -1.33
N GLU A 476 28.01 -0.23 -0.76
CA GLU A 476 28.72 0.80 -1.53
C GLU A 476 30.01 0.29 -2.18
N GLN A 477 30.78 -0.56 -1.50
CA GLN A 477 31.92 -1.26 -2.10
C GLN A 477 31.48 -2.14 -3.26
N LEU A 478 30.37 -2.87 -3.13
CA LEU A 478 29.80 -3.65 -4.23
C LEU A 478 29.37 -2.77 -5.42
N PHE A 479 28.85 -1.56 -5.17
CA PHE A 479 28.51 -0.62 -6.24
C PHE A 479 29.73 0.07 -6.86
N GLN A 480 30.79 0.31 -6.09
CA GLN A 480 32.06 0.81 -6.61
C GLN A 480 32.81 -0.26 -7.41
N GLU A 481 32.77 -1.53 -6.97
CA GLU A 481 33.34 -2.67 -7.68
C GLU A 481 32.55 -3.00 -8.95
N ALA A 482 31.21 -2.92 -8.92
CA ALA A 482 30.36 -3.10 -10.10
C ALA A 482 30.38 -1.90 -11.06
N GLY A 483 30.80 -0.72 -10.58
CA GLY A 483 30.97 0.52 -11.36
C GLY A 483 32.41 0.78 -11.82
N GLY A 484 33.33 -0.18 -11.64
CA GLY A 484 34.74 -0.04 -11.99
C GLY A 484 35.00 -0.02 -13.50
N ASN A 485 35.15 1.21 -14.03
CA ASN A 485 35.63 1.63 -15.36
C ASN A 485 34.59 1.68 -16.49
N LEU A 486 33.84 2.78 -16.52
CA LEU A 486 33.48 3.47 -17.76
C LEU A 486 34.33 4.73 -17.90
#